data_AF-A0A3S3Q911-F1
#
_entry.id   AF-A0A3S3Q911-F1
#
_cell.length_a   1.000
_cell.length_b   1.000
_cell.length_c   1.000
_cell.angle_alpha   90.00
_cell.angle_beta   90.00
_cell.angle_gamma   90.00
#
_symmetry.space_group_name_H-M   'P 1'
#
loop_
_entity.id
_entity.type
_entity.pdbx_description
1 polymer ?
#
loop_
_entity_poly.entity_id
_entity_poly.type
_entity_poly.pdbx_seq_one_letter_code
_entity_poly.pdbx_strand_id
1 'polypeptide(L)'
;MSLNHTKTPNSDANFNEILDGLLFQSFLNRTHPHPSNTNSGSSMNDLLSTVLTPSLPLISSSPLGPDEIASSPSGPDESKLGYVAVEEAKVEAKIVRIIDSGDEDLLRPNSGQPVTIGGHSICIGFHDEMGSEYRVWEWHGHVLTRDEDNCCSLEYIFGNYFEKRR
;
A
#
# COMPACT_ATOMS: atom_id res chain seq x y z
N MET A 1 33.78 47.85 16.23
CA MET A 1 32.71 47.32 15.35
C MET A 1 33.13 45.94 14.91
N SER A 2 32.51 44.89 15.46
CA SER A 2 32.66 43.51 14.95
C SER A 2 31.30 42.84 15.05
N LEU A 3 30.84 42.29 13.92
CA LEU A 3 29.48 41.84 13.67
C LEU A 3 29.15 40.56 14.43
N ASN A 4 27.94 40.53 14.98
CA ASN A 4 27.31 39.36 15.59
C ASN A 4 27.06 38.28 14.53
N HIS A 5 27.44 37.03 14.82
CA HIS A 5 26.87 35.87 14.13
C HIS A 5 25.60 35.44 14.87
N THR A 6 24.46 35.85 14.32
CA THR A 6 23.14 35.35 14.70
C THR A 6 23.05 33.88 14.29
N LYS A 7 23.04 32.97 15.27
CA LYS A 7 22.73 31.55 15.06
C LYS A 7 21.23 31.45 14.78
N THR A 8 20.86 31.27 13.53
CA THR A 8 19.51 30.90 13.12
C THR A 8 19.18 29.50 13.66
N PRO A 9 17.99 29.29 14.26
CA PRO A 9 17.52 27.95 14.56
C PRO A 9 17.13 27.27 13.24
N ASN A 10 17.73 26.12 12.97
CA ASN A 10 17.44 25.29 11.80
C ASN A 10 16.03 24.71 11.98
N SER A 11 15.02 25.35 11.39
CA SER A 11 13.64 24.88 11.38
C SER A 11 13.29 24.22 10.05
N ASP A 12 14.15 23.34 9.58
CA ASP A 12 13.86 22.41 8.49
C ASP A 12 13.60 21.04 9.10
N ALA A 13 12.53 20.93 9.89
CA ALA A 13 11.95 19.63 10.18
C ALA A 13 11.44 19.08 8.84
N ASN A 14 12.25 18.21 8.26
CA ASN A 14 12.07 17.64 6.94
C ASN A 14 10.70 16.96 6.88
N PHE A 15 9.83 17.40 5.96
CA PHE A 15 8.48 16.85 5.80
C PHE A 15 8.48 15.32 5.71
N ASN A 16 9.57 14.73 5.16
CA ASN A 16 9.76 13.29 5.10
C ASN A 16 10.02 12.68 6.49
N GLU A 17 10.72 13.35 7.40
CA GLU A 17 10.87 12.89 8.79
C GLU A 17 9.56 12.98 9.58
N ILE A 18 8.72 13.97 9.27
CA ILE A 18 7.37 14.08 9.85
C ILE A 18 6.49 12.95 9.31
N LEU A 19 6.54 12.67 8.01
CA LEU A 19 5.80 11.58 7.38
C LEU A 19 6.26 10.21 7.90
N ASP A 20 7.57 10.00 8.01
CA ASP A 20 8.18 8.80 8.57
C ASP A 20 7.79 8.64 10.05
N GLY A 21 7.82 9.72 10.82
CA GLY A 21 7.40 9.73 12.22
C GLY A 21 5.92 9.36 12.41
N LEU A 22 5.05 9.85 11.53
CA LEU A 22 3.62 9.49 11.53
C LEU A 22 3.41 8.03 11.10
N LEU A 23 4.19 7.56 10.12
CA LEU A 23 4.15 6.19 9.62
C LEU A 23 4.59 5.19 10.70
N PHE A 24 5.72 5.43 11.37
CA PHE A 24 6.21 4.62 12.49
C PHE A 24 5.24 4.61 13.68
N GLN A 25 4.62 5.75 14.03
CA GLN A 25 3.62 5.80 15.10
C GLN A 25 2.37 4.97 14.79
N SER A 26 1.94 4.92 13.53
CA SER A 26 0.80 4.10 13.11
C SER A 26 1.08 2.60 13.30
N PHE A 27 2.31 2.15 12.99
CA PHE A 27 2.75 0.78 13.25
C PHE A 27 2.79 0.45 14.76
N LEU A 28 3.37 1.31 15.59
CA LEU A 28 3.51 1.06 17.03
C LEU A 28 2.17 1.05 17.78
N ASN A 29 1.24 1.94 17.40
CA ASN A 29 -0.10 1.98 17.98
C ASN A 29 -0.93 0.75 17.62
N ARG A 30 -0.59 0.04 16.53
CA ARG A 30 -1.26 -1.20 16.11
C ARG A 30 -0.66 -2.45 16.77
N THR A 31 0.54 -2.35 17.34
CA THR A 31 1.23 -3.46 18.04
C THR A 31 1.05 -3.48 19.55
N HIS A 32 0.13 -2.70 20.11
CA HIS A 32 -0.32 -2.90 21.48
C HIS A 32 -1.52 -3.87 21.48
N PRO A 33 -1.32 -5.21 21.62
CA PRO A 33 -2.39 -6.06 22.07
C PRO A 33 -2.73 -5.60 23.49
N HIS A 34 -3.94 -5.07 23.65
CA HIS A 34 -4.52 -4.88 24.96
C HIS A 34 -4.42 -6.23 25.72
N PRO A 35 -3.73 -6.33 26.87
CA PRO A 35 -3.81 -7.54 27.67
C PRO A 35 -5.25 -7.61 28.21
N SER A 36 -6.08 -8.43 27.55
CA SER A 36 -7.39 -8.80 28.06
C SER A 36 -7.18 -9.55 29.36
N ASN A 37 -7.49 -8.85 30.46
CA ASN A 37 -7.67 -9.35 31.80
C ASN A 37 -8.55 -10.62 31.80
N THR A 38 -7.95 -11.78 32.05
CA THR A 38 -8.68 -13.02 32.28
C THR A 38 -9.30 -13.00 33.67
N ASN A 39 -10.63 -13.07 33.75
CA ASN A 39 -11.32 -13.85 34.78
C ASN A 39 -12.73 -14.28 34.32
N SER A 40 -12.88 -15.61 34.26
CA SER A 40 -14.10 -16.40 34.47
C SER A 40 -15.27 -16.34 33.47
N GLY A 41 -15.25 -17.32 32.56
CA GLY A 41 -16.22 -18.42 32.62
C GLY A 41 -17.49 -18.30 31.77
N SER A 42 -17.52 -18.98 30.62
CA SER A 42 -18.57 -19.94 30.25
C SER A 42 -18.58 -20.22 28.74
N SER A 43 -18.23 -21.45 28.38
CA SER A 43 -18.91 -22.32 27.40
C SER A 43 -19.57 -21.68 26.17
N MET A 44 -18.98 -21.90 24.98
CA MET A 44 -19.62 -22.60 23.86
C MET A 44 -18.61 -22.78 22.71
N ASN A 45 -18.31 -24.04 22.39
CA ASN A 45 -17.38 -24.47 21.35
C ASN A 45 -18.10 -24.56 19.99
N ASP A 46 -18.40 -23.44 19.31
CA ASP A 46 -19.19 -23.54 18.06
C ASP A 46 -18.86 -22.56 16.92
N LEU A 47 -17.67 -21.94 16.86
CA LEU A 47 -17.36 -21.02 15.74
C LEU A 47 -15.92 -21.13 15.19
N LEU A 48 -15.31 -22.32 15.18
CA LEU A 48 -14.01 -22.54 14.50
C LEU A 48 -14.13 -23.12 13.08
N SER A 49 -15.28 -22.98 12.42
CA SER A 49 -15.41 -23.40 11.02
C SER A 49 -16.27 -22.42 10.20
N THR A 50 -15.68 -21.30 9.78
CA THR A 50 -15.98 -20.44 8.61
C THR A 50 -15.05 -19.23 8.78
N VAL A 51 -13.75 -19.25 8.47
CA VAL A 51 -13.14 -19.41 7.14
C VAL A 51 -13.98 -18.73 6.05
N LEU A 52 -13.48 -17.58 5.60
CA LEU A 52 -13.67 -16.94 4.29
C LEU A 52 -15.06 -16.36 3.97
N THR A 53 -15.27 -15.09 4.33
CA THR A 53 -15.81 -14.06 3.40
C THR A 53 -15.63 -12.67 4.02
N PRO A 54 -14.92 -11.71 3.38
CA PRO A 54 -15.14 -10.30 3.69
C PRO A 54 -16.52 -9.93 3.15
N SER A 55 -17.40 -9.45 4.03
CA SER A 55 -18.78 -9.13 3.74
C SER A 55 -18.91 -8.09 2.61
N LEU A 56 -19.45 -8.52 1.45
CA LEU A 56 -20.11 -7.65 0.49
C LEU A 56 -21.39 -7.04 1.13
N PRO A 57 -21.80 -5.82 0.75
CA PRO A 57 -23.08 -5.29 1.21
C PRO A 57 -24.23 -6.13 0.65
N LEU A 58 -25.08 -6.63 1.55
CA LEU A 58 -26.33 -7.34 1.21
C LEU A 58 -27.28 -6.40 0.47
N ILE A 59 -27.39 -6.58 -0.84
CA ILE A 59 -28.46 -5.97 -1.65
C ILE A 59 -29.76 -6.69 -1.27
N SER A 60 -30.64 -5.99 -0.55
CA SER A 60 -32.00 -6.49 -0.26
C SER A 60 -32.81 -6.47 -1.55
N SER A 61 -32.99 -7.64 -2.17
CA SER A 61 -33.94 -7.81 -3.28
C SER A 61 -35.35 -8.05 -2.73
N SER A 62 -36.23 -7.07 -2.89
CA SER A 62 -37.69 -7.27 -2.91
C SER A 62 -38.34 -6.44 -4.03
N PRO A 63 -39.47 -6.88 -4.60
CA PRO A 63 -39.80 -6.64 -6.00
C PRO A 63 -40.73 -5.45 -6.24
N LEU A 64 -40.47 -4.81 -7.39
CA LEU A 64 -41.43 -4.16 -8.29
C LEU A 64 -42.17 -2.89 -7.81
N GLY A 65 -41.71 -1.74 -8.32
CA GLY A 65 -42.54 -0.61 -8.69
C GLY A 65 -42.01 -0.02 -10.00
N PRO A 66 -42.79 0.02 -11.08
CA PRO A 66 -42.39 0.73 -12.29
C PRO A 66 -42.69 2.20 -12.04
N ASP A 67 -41.65 3.04 -11.94
CA ASP A 67 -41.70 4.43 -12.38
C ASP A 67 -40.29 5.05 -12.31
N GLU A 68 -39.75 5.32 -13.49
CA GLU A 68 -38.78 6.37 -13.81
C GLU A 68 -37.58 6.58 -12.87
N ILE A 69 -36.59 5.68 -12.92
CA ILE A 69 -35.23 6.05 -12.51
C ILE A 69 -34.56 6.81 -13.63
N ALA A 70 -34.62 8.15 -13.53
CA ALA A 70 -33.60 9.00 -14.10
C ALA A 70 -32.23 8.43 -13.71
N SER A 71 -31.42 8.08 -14.71
CA SER A 71 -30.04 7.65 -14.51
C SER A 71 -29.31 8.70 -13.68
N SER A 72 -29.07 8.41 -12.41
CA SER A 72 -28.23 9.21 -11.53
C SER A 72 -26.77 8.84 -11.83
N PRO A 73 -25.96 9.70 -12.46
CA PRO A 73 -24.57 9.38 -12.75
C PRO A 73 -23.71 9.93 -11.60
N SER A 74 -23.54 9.15 -10.53
CA SER A 74 -22.52 9.46 -9.52
C SER A 74 -22.29 8.28 -8.56
N GLY A 75 -21.71 7.21 -9.10
CA GLY A 75 -20.85 6.31 -8.30
C GLY A 75 -19.39 6.71 -8.57
N PRO A 76 -18.47 6.58 -7.60
CA PRO A 76 -17.07 6.87 -7.83
C PRO A 76 -16.47 5.85 -8.80
N ASP A 77 -16.33 6.28 -10.06
CA ASP A 77 -15.07 6.20 -10.80
C ASP A 77 -14.50 4.81 -11.12
N GLU A 78 -15.32 3.93 -11.70
CA GLU A 78 -14.84 2.67 -12.32
C GLU A 78 -13.74 2.91 -13.38
N SER A 79 -13.77 4.08 -14.04
CA SER A 79 -12.74 4.57 -14.96
C SER A 79 -11.37 4.74 -14.29
N LYS A 80 -11.31 5.39 -13.13
CA LYS A 80 -10.06 5.65 -12.40
C LYS A 80 -9.42 4.39 -11.84
N LEU A 81 -10.21 3.48 -11.30
CA LEU A 81 -9.69 2.18 -10.84
C LEU A 81 -9.00 1.42 -12.00
N GLY A 82 -9.52 1.56 -13.22
CA GLY A 82 -8.87 1.03 -14.42
C GLY A 82 -7.50 1.66 -14.71
N TYR A 83 -7.36 2.98 -14.60
CA TYR A 83 -6.08 3.67 -14.84
C TYR A 83 -5.00 3.29 -13.83
N VAL A 84 -5.38 3.12 -12.57
CA VAL A 84 -4.46 2.76 -11.46
C VAL A 84 -3.96 1.34 -11.64
N ALA A 85 -4.87 0.40 -11.90
CA ALA A 85 -4.50 -0.99 -12.15
C ALA A 85 -3.56 -1.12 -13.36
N VAL A 86 -3.72 -0.28 -14.40
CA VAL A 86 -2.82 -0.25 -15.55
C VAL A 86 -1.42 0.24 -15.18
N GLU A 87 -1.31 1.31 -14.39
CA GLU A 87 0.00 1.81 -13.94
C GLU A 87 0.67 0.85 -12.94
N GLU A 88 -0.10 0.25 -12.05
CA GLU A 88 0.37 -0.80 -11.14
C GLU A 88 0.94 -2.00 -11.91
N ALA A 89 0.21 -2.51 -12.90
CA ALA A 89 0.66 -3.62 -13.74
C ALA A 89 1.95 -3.27 -14.53
N LYS A 90 2.12 -2.01 -14.95
CA LYS A 90 3.37 -1.55 -15.60
C LYS A 90 4.54 -1.54 -14.62
N VAL A 91 4.32 -1.10 -13.38
CA VAL A 91 5.33 -1.12 -12.32
C VAL A 91 5.74 -2.55 -12.01
N GLU A 92 4.78 -3.43 -11.74
CA GLU A 92 5.00 -4.85 -11.46
C GLU A 92 5.79 -5.51 -12.59
N ALA A 93 5.31 -5.38 -13.84
CA ALA A 93 5.97 -5.99 -14.98
C ALA A 93 7.40 -5.49 -15.20
N LYS A 94 7.74 -4.27 -14.74
CA LYS A 94 9.10 -3.75 -14.82
C LYS A 94 9.98 -4.26 -13.68
N ILE A 95 9.45 -4.33 -12.46
CA ILE A 95 10.15 -4.89 -11.30
C ILE A 95 10.49 -6.36 -11.55
N VAL A 96 9.49 -7.17 -11.92
CA VAL A 96 9.68 -8.61 -12.21
C VAL A 96 10.72 -8.81 -13.31
N ARG A 97 10.68 -8.00 -14.38
CA ARG A 97 11.70 -8.07 -15.44
C ARG A 97 13.13 -7.80 -14.97
N ILE A 98 13.32 -6.89 -14.02
CA ILE A 98 14.64 -6.56 -13.46
C ILE A 98 15.12 -7.69 -12.54
N ILE A 99 14.21 -8.28 -11.75
CA ILE A 99 14.51 -9.44 -10.91
C ILE A 99 14.94 -10.62 -11.80
N ASP A 100 14.13 -10.95 -12.81
CA ASP A 100 14.40 -12.06 -13.71
C ASP A 100 15.67 -11.85 -14.57
N SER A 101 16.11 -10.60 -14.80
CA SER A 101 17.39 -10.30 -15.48
C SER A 101 18.60 -10.44 -14.57
N GLY A 102 18.41 -10.47 -13.25
CA GLY A 102 19.48 -10.49 -12.25
C GLY A 102 20.11 -9.12 -11.99
N ASP A 103 19.56 -8.04 -12.53
CA ASP A 103 20.06 -6.66 -12.34
C ASP A 103 19.47 -6.02 -11.06
N GLU A 104 19.49 -6.76 -9.95
CA GLU A 104 18.84 -6.40 -8.68
C GLU A 104 19.30 -5.03 -8.13
N ASP A 105 20.53 -4.62 -8.43
CA ASP A 105 21.12 -3.34 -8.01
C ASP A 105 20.30 -2.12 -8.49
N LEU A 106 19.59 -2.25 -9.61
CA LEU A 106 18.71 -1.19 -10.14
C LEU A 106 17.51 -0.93 -9.22
N LEU A 107 17.06 -1.94 -8.48
CA LEU A 107 15.94 -1.83 -7.55
C LEU A 107 16.36 -1.29 -6.18
N ARG A 108 17.67 -1.30 -5.88
CA ARG A 108 18.23 -0.91 -4.58
C ARG A 108 17.43 -1.50 -3.40
N PRO A 109 17.20 -2.83 -3.38
CA PRO A 109 16.33 -3.44 -2.40
C PRO A 109 16.85 -3.22 -0.97
N ASN A 110 15.92 -3.08 -0.02
CA ASN A 110 16.21 -2.89 1.39
C ASN A 110 17.02 -1.62 1.72
N SER A 111 17.16 -0.69 0.77
CA SER A 111 17.87 0.57 1.00
C SER A 111 17.06 1.59 1.81
N GLY A 112 15.76 1.36 1.98
CA GLY A 112 14.81 2.31 2.57
C GLY A 112 14.57 3.56 1.72
N GLN A 113 15.14 3.62 0.51
CA GLN A 113 15.00 4.75 -0.39
C GLN A 113 14.20 4.36 -1.64
N PRO A 114 13.28 5.21 -2.11
CA PRO A 114 12.54 4.92 -3.31
C PRO A 114 13.43 5.04 -4.56
N VAL A 115 13.13 4.24 -5.57
CA VAL A 115 13.68 4.29 -6.91
C VAL A 115 12.60 4.65 -7.92
N THR A 116 13.02 5.25 -9.04
CA THR A 116 12.09 5.63 -10.10
C THR A 116 11.81 4.46 -11.05
N ILE A 117 10.63 3.86 -10.94
CA ILE A 117 10.17 2.77 -11.81
C ILE A 117 9.08 3.30 -12.73
N GLY A 118 9.44 3.53 -14.00
CA GLY A 118 8.45 3.94 -15.02
C GLY A 118 7.88 5.36 -14.81
N GLY A 119 8.56 6.21 -14.04
CA GLY A 119 8.07 7.53 -13.64
C GLY A 119 7.44 7.55 -12.24
N HIS A 120 7.31 6.39 -11.60
CA HIS A 120 6.72 6.21 -10.27
C HIS A 120 7.78 6.05 -9.19
N SER A 121 7.48 6.47 -7.97
CA SER A 121 8.41 6.41 -6.83
C SER A 121 8.10 5.18 -5.98
N ILE A 122 8.97 4.17 -6.05
CA ILE A 122 8.73 2.84 -5.49
C ILE A 122 9.88 2.42 -4.58
N CYS A 123 9.58 1.98 -3.37
CA CYS A 123 10.52 1.30 -2.48
C CYS A 123 10.40 -0.21 -2.70
N ILE A 124 11.54 -0.89 -2.75
CA ILE A 124 11.62 -2.34 -2.93
C ILE A 124 12.36 -2.95 -1.74
N GLY A 125 11.87 -4.08 -1.28
CA GLY A 125 12.55 -4.95 -0.32
C GLY A 125 12.53 -6.39 -0.80
N PHE A 126 13.41 -7.19 -0.22
CA PHE A 126 13.30 -8.64 -0.30
C PHE A 126 13.73 -9.28 1.02
N HIS A 127 13.21 -10.47 1.27
CA HIS A 127 13.71 -11.34 2.33
C HIS A 127 13.78 -12.79 1.85
N ASP A 128 14.80 -13.49 2.32
CA ASP A 128 14.93 -14.93 2.15
C ASP A 128 14.24 -15.63 3.34
N GLU A 129 13.20 -16.42 3.07
CA GLU A 129 12.54 -17.18 4.12
C GLU A 129 13.36 -18.43 4.45
N MET A 130 13.76 -18.58 5.73
CA MET A 130 14.58 -19.71 6.17
C MET A 130 13.86 -21.04 5.93
N GLY A 131 14.48 -21.91 5.14
CA GLY A 131 13.90 -23.20 4.75
C GLY A 131 13.01 -23.18 3.50
N SER A 132 12.84 -22.01 2.88
CA SER A 132 12.16 -21.85 1.59
C SER A 132 13.16 -21.88 0.44
N GLU A 133 12.73 -22.44 -0.70
CA GLU A 133 13.43 -22.30 -1.99
C GLU A 133 13.13 -20.95 -2.67
N TYR A 134 12.33 -20.09 -2.03
CA TYR A 134 11.90 -18.81 -2.57
C TYR A 134 12.53 -17.62 -1.83
N ARG A 135 12.84 -16.59 -2.60
CA ARG A 135 13.02 -15.21 -2.14
C ARG A 135 11.72 -14.47 -2.39
N VAL A 136 11.24 -13.74 -1.39
CA VAL A 136 10.06 -12.89 -1.53
C VAL A 136 10.51 -11.48 -1.76
N TRP A 137 10.07 -10.90 -2.87
CA TRP A 137 10.21 -9.50 -3.20
C TRP A 137 8.92 -8.77 -2.85
N GLU A 138 9.06 -7.60 -2.25
CA GLU A 138 7.93 -6.75 -1.87
C GLU A 138 8.21 -5.33 -2.33
N TRP A 139 7.17 -4.62 -2.75
CA TRP A 139 7.30 -3.21 -3.09
C TRP A 139 6.09 -2.42 -2.65
N HIS A 140 6.33 -1.15 -2.40
CA HIS A 140 5.29 -0.18 -2.15
C HIS A 140 5.70 1.19 -2.64
N GLY A 141 4.72 2.04 -2.92
CA GLY A 141 4.99 3.40 -3.30
C GLY A 141 3.76 4.03 -3.91
N HIS A 142 3.98 5.03 -4.73
CA HIS A 142 2.89 5.74 -5.39
C HIS A 142 3.04 5.69 -6.90
N VAL A 143 1.93 5.40 -7.58
CA VAL A 143 1.78 5.59 -9.01
C VAL A 143 1.12 6.93 -9.30
N LEU A 144 1.66 7.62 -10.29
CA LEU A 144 1.09 8.83 -10.84
C LEU A 144 0.06 8.45 -11.91
N THR A 145 -1.22 8.66 -11.62
CA THR A 145 -2.29 8.53 -12.61
C THR A 145 -2.68 9.91 -13.13
N ARG A 146 -3.04 9.97 -14.41
CA ARG A 146 -3.56 11.17 -15.05
C ARG A 146 -5.01 10.90 -15.43
N ASP A 147 -5.92 11.74 -14.97
CA ASP A 147 -7.32 11.69 -15.37
C ASP A 147 -7.57 12.44 -16.69
N GLU A 148 -8.83 12.41 -17.15
CA GLU A 148 -9.27 13.05 -18.39
C GLU A 148 -9.11 14.58 -18.36
N ASP A 149 -9.18 15.19 -17.17
CA ASP A 149 -8.96 16.62 -16.92
C ASP A 149 -7.49 16.96 -16.72
N ASN A 150 -6.59 15.99 -16.96
CA ASN A 150 -5.15 16.14 -16.90
C ASN A 150 -4.64 16.50 -15.50
N CYS A 151 -5.45 16.25 -14.46
CA CYS A 151 -5.07 16.31 -13.07
C CYS A 151 -4.23 15.08 -12.73
N CYS A 152 -3.16 15.30 -11.99
CA CYS A 152 -2.27 14.25 -11.53
C CYS A 152 -2.71 13.78 -10.14
N SER A 153 -3.11 12.52 -10.01
CA SER A 153 -3.31 11.88 -8.70
C SER A 153 -2.16 10.93 -8.37
N LEU A 154 -1.71 10.96 -7.11
CA LEU A 154 -0.84 9.93 -6.56
C LEU A 154 -1.69 8.88 -5.86
N GLU A 155 -1.54 7.63 -6.28
CA GLU A 155 -2.24 6.50 -5.66
C GLU A 155 -1.24 5.50 -5.12
N TYR A 156 -1.48 5.03 -3.90
CA TYR A 156 -0.58 4.10 -3.24
C TYR A 156 -0.80 2.69 -3.77
N ILE A 157 0.28 2.00 -4.11
CA ILE A 157 0.27 0.59 -4.55
C ILE A 157 1.16 -0.25 -3.64
N PHE A 158 0.84 -1.53 -3.57
CA PHE A 158 1.63 -2.55 -2.88
C PHE A 158 1.59 -3.84 -3.69
N GLY A 159 2.72 -4.52 -3.82
CA GLY A 159 2.78 -5.81 -4.50
C GLY A 159 3.93 -6.68 -4.02
N ASN A 160 3.89 -7.94 -4.43
CA ASN A 160 4.91 -8.93 -4.11
C ASN A 160 5.17 -9.90 -5.27
N TYR A 161 6.36 -10.51 -5.25
CA TYR A 161 6.78 -11.51 -6.24
C TYR A 161 7.63 -12.60 -5.57
N PHE A 162 7.38 -13.85 -5.93
CA PHE A 162 8.09 -15.02 -5.42
C PHE A 162 9.11 -15.49 -6.44
N GLU A 163 10.38 -15.22 -6.17
CA GLU A 163 11.49 -15.67 -7.00
C GLU A 163 11.97 -17.03 -6.51
N LYS A 164 11.97 -18.04 -7.40
CA LYS A 164 12.56 -19.36 -7.08
C LYS A 164 14.07 -19.28 -7.20
N ARG A 165 14.79 -19.55 -6.10
CA ARG A 165 16.25 -19.62 -6.09
C ARG A 165 16.72 -20.89 -6.82
N ARG A 166 17.68 -20.72 -7.73
CA ARG A 166 18.30 -21.83 -8.50
C ARG A 166 19.41 -22.52 -7.72
#